data_AF-A0A2V2R245-F1
#
_entry.id   AF-A0A2V2R245-F1
#
_cell.length_a   1.000
_cell.length_b   1.000
_cell.length_c   1.000
_cell.angle_alpha   90.00
_cell.angle_beta   90.00
_cell.angle_gamma   90.00
#
_symmetry.space_group_name_H-M   'P 1'
#
loop_
_entity.id
_entity.type
_entity.pdbx_description
1 polymer ?
#
loop_
_entity_poly.entity_id
_entity_poly.type
_entity_poly.pdbx_seq_one_letter_code
_entity_poly.pdbx_strand_id
1 'polypeptide(L)'
;MAKRGKLQTRVEYVLGSSLLAVLGVLPRPFALKLGVVTGHLGYLLAGRLRRTGDRNLEIAFPELSIAERHRLLKESFKSLGRMLAEFSQFPKFTVDQLRDLIDYAPGEIDYVRQA
;
A
#
# COMPACT_ATOMS: atom_id res chain seq x y z
N MET A 1 -9.91 16.37 -14.20
CA MET A 1 -8.59 15.70 -14.14
C MET A 1 -7.82 16.05 -15.40
N ALA A 2 -6.65 16.69 -15.31
CA ALA A 2 -5.83 16.99 -16.50
C ALA A 2 -5.46 15.68 -17.22
N LYS A 3 -5.57 15.67 -18.55
CA LYS A 3 -5.18 14.53 -19.40
C LYS A 3 -3.69 14.25 -19.17
N ARG A 4 -3.33 13.12 -18.56
CA ARG A 4 -1.93 12.69 -18.46
C ARG A 4 -1.40 12.43 -19.87
N GLY A 5 -0.22 12.95 -20.19
CA GLY A 5 0.42 12.71 -21.48
C GLY A 5 0.80 11.23 -21.65
N LYS A 6 0.83 10.73 -22.88
CA LYS A 6 1.22 9.33 -23.20
C LYS A 6 2.58 8.96 -22.60
N LEU A 7 3.53 9.91 -22.59
CA LEU A 7 4.86 9.72 -22.01
C LEU A 7 4.82 9.54 -20.49
N GLN A 8 4.05 10.38 -19.79
CA GLN A 8 3.89 10.30 -18.34
C GLN A 8 3.32 8.94 -17.93
N THR A 9 2.24 8.50 -18.60
CA THR A 9 1.63 7.19 -18.33
C THR A 9 2.62 6.05 -18.53
N ARG A 10 3.44 6.11 -19.60
CA ARG A 10 4.46 5.09 -19.87
C ARG A 10 5.54 5.06 -18.79
N VAL A 11 6.00 6.24 -18.34
CA VAL A 11 6.99 6.35 -17.25
C VAL A 11 6.41 5.80 -15.95
N GLU A 12 5.20 6.20 -15.56
CA GLU A 12 4.52 5.69 -14.37
C GLU A 12 4.36 4.17 -14.41
N TYR A 13 3.96 3.63 -15.57
CA TYR A 13 3.84 2.20 -15.79
C TYR A 13 5.16 1.46 -15.64
N VAL A 14 6.23 1.93 -16.30
CA VAL A 14 7.56 1.30 -16.22
C VAL A 14 8.08 1.34 -14.78
N LEU A 15 7.99 2.50 -14.11
CA LEU A 15 8.45 2.62 -12.72
C LEU A 15 7.68 1.67 -11.79
N GLY A 16 6.35 1.63 -11.90
CA GLY A 16 5.53 0.73 -11.09
C GLY A 16 5.81 -0.75 -11.36
N SER A 17 5.94 -1.12 -12.63
CA SER A 17 6.20 -2.51 -13.02
C SER A 17 7.60 -2.96 -12.62
N SER A 18 8.61 -2.12 -12.79
CA SER A 18 9.99 -2.39 -12.33
C SER A 18 10.07 -2.53 -10.82
N LEU A 19 9.39 -1.66 -10.07
CA LEU A 19 9.33 -1.76 -8.61
C LEU A 19 8.68 -3.08 -8.17
N LEU A 20 7.55 -3.46 -8.76
CA LEU A 20 6.88 -4.73 -8.47
C LEU A 20 7.76 -5.93 -8.82
N ALA A 21 8.47 -5.89 -9.95
CA ALA A 21 9.40 -6.96 -10.35
C ALA A 21 10.56 -7.10 -9.35
N VAL A 22 11.17 -5.99 -8.93
CA VAL A 22 12.26 -5.99 -7.94
C VAL A 22 11.76 -6.55 -6.60
N LEU A 23 10.63 -6.06 -6.09
CA LEU A 23 10.04 -6.60 -4.86
C LEU A 23 9.72 -8.08 -5.01
N GLY A 24 9.17 -8.48 -6.16
CA GLY A 24 8.79 -9.84 -6.49
C GLY A 24 9.95 -10.84 -6.52
N VAL A 25 11.17 -10.46 -6.89
CA VAL A 25 12.31 -11.40 -6.88
C VAL A 25 13.00 -11.52 -5.52
N LEU A 26 12.88 -10.50 -4.66
CA LEU A 26 13.52 -10.50 -3.35
C LEU A 26 12.93 -11.55 -2.39
N PRO A 27 13.71 -12.06 -1.40
CA PRO A 27 13.14 -12.79 -0.28
C PRO A 27 12.17 -11.91 0.51
N ARG A 28 11.07 -12.48 1.00
CA ARG A 28 9.97 -11.75 1.65
C ARG A 28 10.39 -10.73 2.71
N PRO A 29 11.30 -11.03 3.66
CA PRO A 29 11.70 -10.05 4.68
C PRO A 29 12.34 -8.79 4.08
N PHE A 30 13.09 -8.93 2.97
CA PHE A 30 13.70 -7.79 2.28
C PHE A 30 12.68 -7.02 1.45
N ALA A 31 11.77 -7.72 0.78
CA ALA A 31 10.66 -7.09 0.07
C ALA A 31 9.83 -6.20 1.01
N LEU A 32 9.48 -6.70 2.21
CA LEU A 32 8.72 -5.93 3.20
C LEU A 32 9.46 -4.66 3.65
N LYS A 33 10.76 -4.78 3.96
CA LYS A 33 11.59 -3.62 4.34
C LYS A 33 11.64 -2.59 3.21
N LEU A 34 11.87 -3.04 1.98
CA LEU A 34 11.92 -2.16 0.80
C LEU A 34 10.56 -1.52 0.51
N GLY A 35 9.47 -2.25 0.73
CA GLY A 35 8.10 -1.74 0.65
C GLY A 35 7.86 -0.59 1.62
N VAL A 36 8.24 -0.74 2.89
CA VAL A 36 8.11 0.34 3.90
C VAL A 36 8.94 1.57 3.50
N VAL A 37 10.18 1.37 3.02
CA VAL A 37 11.02 2.46 2.51
C VAL A 37 10.36 3.15 1.31
N THR A 38 9.81 2.38 0.38
CA THR A 38 9.08 2.90 -0.78
C THR A 38 7.87 3.72 -0.35
N GLY A 39 7.10 3.26 0.63
CA GLY A 39 5.98 4.00 1.21
C GLY A 39 6.43 5.33 1.82
N HIS A 40 7.55 5.32 2.56
CA HIS A 40 8.15 6.53 3.12
C HIS A 40 8.61 7.52 2.03
N LEU A 41 9.27 7.03 0.97
CA LEU A 41 9.63 7.84 -0.19
C LEU A 41 8.39 8.41 -0.89
N GLY A 42 7.32 7.62 -1.00
CA GLY A 42 6.01 8.07 -1.49
C GLY A 42 5.46 9.24 -0.68
N TYR A 43 5.56 9.21 0.65
CA TYR A 43 5.13 10.32 1.50
C TYR A 43 5.93 11.61 1.22
N LEU A 44 7.23 11.49 0.96
CA LEU A 44 8.10 12.64 0.69
C LEU A 44 7.90 13.20 -0.72
N LEU A 45 7.76 12.32 -1.73
CA LEU A 45 7.79 12.69 -3.15
C LEU A 45 6.40 12.88 -3.76
N ALA A 46 5.39 12.13 -3.33
CA ALA A 46 4.04 12.15 -3.92
C ALA A 46 3.16 13.25 -3.31
N GLY A 47 3.56 14.52 -3.48
CA GLY A 47 2.89 15.67 -2.85
C GLY A 47 1.38 15.75 -3.11
N ARG A 48 0.91 15.36 -4.30
CA ARG A 48 -0.52 15.32 -4.62
C ARG A 48 -1.25 14.24 -3.81
N LEU A 49 -0.70 13.03 -3.73
CA LEU A 49 -1.30 11.94 -2.96
C LEU A 49 -1.29 12.26 -1.47
N ARG A 50 -0.22 12.89 -0.97
CA ARG A 50 -0.14 13.36 0.42
C ARG A 50 -1.27 14.34 0.76
N ARG A 51 -1.52 15.34 -0.10
CA ARG A 51 -2.62 16.30 0.08
C ARG A 51 -3.99 15.62 0.08
N THR A 52 -4.20 14.64 -0.81
CA THR A 52 -5.45 13.87 -0.83
C THR A 52 -5.61 13.05 0.44
N GLY A 53 -4.57 12.34 0.90
CA GLY A 53 -4.63 11.56 2.12
C GLY A 53 -4.88 12.42 3.35
N ASP A 54 -4.24 13.58 3.44
CA ASP A 54 -4.47 14.55 4.51
C ASP A 54 -5.94 15.00 4.55
N ARG A 55 -6.50 15.39 3.41
CA ARG A 55 -7.92 15.76 3.31
C ARG A 55 -8.86 14.61 3.66
N ASN A 56 -8.53 13.38 3.27
CA ASN A 56 -9.32 12.21 3.64
C ASN A 56 -9.31 11.99 5.16
N LEU A 57 -8.17 12.18 5.82
CA LEU A 57 -8.06 12.05 7.27
C LEU A 57 -8.78 13.19 8.01
N GLU A 58 -8.82 14.41 7.47
CA GLU A 58 -9.64 15.49 8.02
C GLU A 58 -11.13 15.16 8.02
N ILE A 59 -11.60 14.48 6.97
CA ILE A 59 -13.00 14.08 6.82
C ILE A 59 -13.32 12.88 7.71
N ALA A 60 -12.44 11.87 7.73
CA ALA A 60 -12.67 10.61 8.43
C ALA A 60 -12.42 10.70 9.94
N PHE A 61 -11.49 11.58 10.36
CA PHE A 61 -11.07 11.74 11.76
C PHE A 61 -10.98 13.23 12.14
N PRO A 62 -12.11 13.96 12.11
CA PRO A 62 -12.15 15.38 12.43
C PRO A 62 -11.70 15.69 13.87
N GLU A 63 -11.91 14.76 14.80
CA GLU A 63 -11.58 14.84 16.22
C GLU A 63 -10.08 14.81 16.53
N LEU A 64 -9.26 14.27 15.61
CA LEU A 64 -7.82 14.20 15.81
C LEU A 64 -7.16 15.56 15.60
N SER A 65 -6.10 15.84 16.37
CA SER A 65 -5.25 17.00 16.13
C SER A 65 -4.51 16.89 14.79
N ILE A 66 -4.03 18.03 14.28
CA ILE A 66 -3.21 18.08 13.05
C ILE A 66 -1.97 17.19 13.16
N ALA A 67 -1.32 17.18 14.33
CA ALA A 67 -0.13 16.36 14.57
C ALA A 67 -0.43 14.86 14.52
N GLU A 68 -1.57 14.44 15.08
CA GLU A 68 -2.03 13.05 15.06
C GLU A 68 -2.40 12.62 13.64
N ARG A 69 -3.15 13.44 12.89
CA ARG A 69 -3.46 13.16 11.48
C ARG A 69 -2.20 13.06 10.63
N HIS A 70 -1.21 13.94 10.83
CA HIS A 70 0.06 13.85 10.11
C HIS A 70 0.85 12.58 10.44
N ARG A 71 0.84 12.15 11.71
CA ARG A 71 1.46 10.88 12.12
C ARG A 71 0.73 9.70 11.47
N LEU A 72 -0.60 9.69 11.54
CA LEU A 72 -1.42 8.65 10.93
C LEU A 72 -1.19 8.58 9.42
N LEU A 73 -1.13 9.72 8.74
CA LEU A 73 -0.84 9.78 7.31
C LEU A 73 0.52 9.14 6.97
N LYS A 74 1.57 9.43 7.73
CA LYS A 74 2.89 8.81 7.54
C LYS A 74 2.82 7.29 7.70
N GLU A 75 2.10 6.80 8.70
CA GLU A 75 1.90 5.36 8.89
C GLU A 75 1.05 4.74 7.78
N SER A 76 0.02 5.43 7.28
CA SER A 76 -0.77 4.98 6.12
C SER A 76 0.11 4.80 4.88
N PHE A 77 1.04 5.73 4.62
CA PHE A 77 2.01 5.60 3.52
C PHE A 77 2.96 4.41 3.70
N LYS A 78 3.45 4.15 4.92
CA LYS A 78 4.25 2.95 5.23
C LYS A 78 3.44 1.67 5.01
N SER A 79 2.19 1.64 5.47
CA SER A 79 1.28 0.51 5.26
C SER A 79 0.97 0.27 3.78
N LEU A 80 0.75 1.32 2.99
CA LEU A 80 0.60 1.22 1.53
C LEU A 80 1.84 0.59 0.88
N GLY A 81 3.04 1.03 1.26
CA GLY A 81 4.29 0.44 0.78
C GLY A 81 4.47 -1.02 1.20
N ARG A 82 4.10 -1.37 2.45
CA ARG A 82 4.10 -2.75 2.94
C ARG A 82 3.13 -3.63 2.14
N MET A 83 1.92 -3.18 1.88
CA MET A 83 0.94 -3.92 1.07
C MET A 83 1.45 -4.17 -0.35
N LEU A 84 2.09 -3.17 -0.97
CA LEU A 84 2.71 -3.33 -2.29
C LEU A 84 3.75 -4.47 -2.30
N ALA A 85 4.58 -4.52 -1.26
CA ALA A 85 5.56 -5.60 -1.10
C ALA A 85 4.93 -6.96 -0.79
N GLU A 86 3.86 -7.01 0.01
CA GLU A 86 3.13 -8.26 0.27
C GLU A 86 2.51 -8.80 -1.02
N PHE A 87 1.81 -7.97 -1.79
CA PHE A 87 1.20 -8.36 -3.06
C PHE A 87 2.23 -8.81 -4.09
N SER A 88 3.42 -8.20 -4.12
CA SER A 88 4.47 -8.66 -5.04
C SER A 88 4.97 -10.07 -4.72
N GLN A 89 4.77 -10.58 -3.49
CA GLN A 89 5.13 -11.95 -3.12
C GLN A 89 4.05 -12.97 -3.45
N PHE A 90 2.81 -12.55 -3.71
CA PHE A 90 1.67 -13.46 -3.89
C PHE A 90 1.88 -14.54 -4.96
N PRO A 91 2.54 -14.27 -6.10
CA PRO A 91 2.83 -15.32 -7.08
C PRO A 91 3.68 -16.48 -6.57
N LYS A 92 4.38 -16.32 -5.43
CA LYS A 92 5.20 -17.37 -4.81
C LYS A 92 4.42 -18.25 -3.83
N PHE A 93 3.24 -17.80 -3.40
CA PHE A 93 2.49 -18.52 -2.39
C PHE A 93 1.51 -19.51 -3.02
N THR A 94 1.44 -20.71 -2.45
CA THR A 94 0.31 -21.61 -2.66
C THR A 94 -0.87 -21.20 -1.77
N VAL A 95 -2.07 -21.69 -2.11
CA VAL A 95 -3.26 -21.47 -1.28
C VAL A 95 -3.05 -21.97 0.15
N ASP A 96 -2.37 -23.10 0.32
CA ASP A 96 -2.09 -23.66 1.65
C ASP A 96 -1.12 -22.79 2.45
N GLN A 97 -0.07 -22.25 1.83
CA GLN A 97 0.83 -21.29 2.49
C GLN A 97 0.14 -19.98 2.89
N LEU A 98 -0.87 -19.55 2.13
CA LEU A 98 -1.67 -18.38 2.48
C LEU A 98 -2.60 -18.66 3.67
N ARG A 99 -3.15 -19.87 3.77
CA ARG A 99 -3.99 -20.27 4.93
C ARG A 99 -3.22 -20.21 6.24
N ASP A 100 -1.93 -20.55 6.23
CA ASP A 100 -1.08 -20.45 7.41
C ASP A 100 -0.72 -19.00 7.78
N LEU A 101 -0.88 -18.06 6.84
CA LEU A 101 -0.53 -16.65 7.01
C LEU A 101 -1.74 -15.77 7.35
N ILE A 102 -2.95 -16.20 7.01
CA ILE A 102 -4.19 -15.43 7.13
C ILE A 102 -5.08 -16.10 8.16
N ASP A 103 -5.31 -15.40 9.28
CA ASP A 103 -6.31 -15.79 10.26
C ASP A 103 -7.53 -14.89 10.13
N TYR A 104 -8.70 -15.44 10.47
CA TYR A 104 -9.97 -14.73 10.42
C TYR A 104 -10.47 -14.47 11.83
N ALA A 105 -10.95 -13.25 12.08
CA ALA A 105 -11.60 -12.98 13.35
C ALA A 105 -12.87 -13.85 13.49
N PRO A 106 -13.13 -14.43 14.68
CA PRO A 106 -14.33 -15.21 14.92
C PRO A 106 -15.61 -14.43 14.57
N GLY A 107 -16.47 -15.03 13.74
CA GLY A 107 -17.76 -14.45 13.34
C GLY A 107 -17.76 -13.59 12.06
N GLU A 108 -16.61 -13.33 11.43
CA GLU A 108 -16.55 -12.52 10.20
C GLU A 108 -16.69 -13.32 8.89
N ILE A 109 -16.33 -14.61 8.89
CA ILE A 109 -16.41 -15.46 7.67
C ILE A 109 -17.86 -15.71 7.24
N ASP A 110 -18.80 -15.70 8.19
CA ASP A 110 -20.21 -15.99 7.91
C ASP A 110 -20.85 -14.97 6.96
N TYR A 111 -20.31 -13.75 6.90
CA TYR A 111 -20.76 -12.70 5.98
C TYR A 111 -20.30 -12.96 4.53
N VAL A 112 -19.14 -13.59 4.34
CA VAL A 112 -18.54 -13.84 3.01
C VAL A 112 -19.10 -15.10 2.36
N ARG A 113 -19.55 -16.10 3.15
CA ARG A 113 -20.17 -17.33 2.62
C ARG A 113 -21.61 -17.16 2.15
N GLN A 114 -22.26 -16.05 2.46
CA GLN A 114 -23.66 -15.76 2.12
C GLN A 114 -23.83 -14.89 0.87
N ALA A 115 -22.74 -14.40 0.26
CA ALA A 115 -22.72 -13.60 -0.96
C ALA A 115 -22.19 -14.42 -2.15
#